data_AF-A0A645ITI3-F1
#
_entry.id   AF-A0A645ITI3-F1
#
_cell.length_a   1.000
_cell.length_b   1.000
_cell.length_c   1.000
_cell.angle_alpha   90.00
_cell.angle_beta   90.00
_cell.angle_gamma   90.00
#
_symmetry.space_group_name_H-M   'P 1'
#
loop_
_entity.id
_entity.type
_entity.pdbx_description
1 polymer ?
#
loop_
_entity_poly.entity_id
_entity_poly.type
_entity_poly.pdbx_seq_one_letter_code
_entity_poly.pdbx_strand_id
1 'polypeptide(L)'
;MRTGPDTRYNSLGKLKRNTSVKVIGSFGGWYQIEVPSAKLTGYTLAKYVTLTSTVKTDTTTGVVTGTLNLRAQASSSSSSKILLTMPKGSVVTVYSTVNGWCSVDYQGTKGYCSAAYLRIG
;
A
#
# COMPACT_ATOMS: atom_id res chain seq x y z
N MET A 1 -7.24 -21.16 -5.46
CA MET A 1 -6.44 -20.35 -4.53
C MET A 1 -5.53 -21.28 -3.76
N ARG A 2 -4.29 -20.88 -3.51
CA ARG A 2 -3.30 -21.67 -2.77
C ARG A 2 -2.86 -20.91 -1.51
N THR A 3 -2.31 -21.62 -0.54
CA THR A 3 -1.70 -21.01 0.65
C THR A 3 -0.39 -20.25 0.34
N GLY A 4 0.19 -20.43 -0.85
CA GLY A 4 1.44 -19.77 -1.26
C GLY A 4 1.61 -19.62 -2.78
N PRO A 5 2.57 -18.80 -3.24
CA PRO A 5 2.78 -18.45 -4.65
C PRO A 5 3.59 -19.51 -5.43
N ASP A 6 3.31 -20.79 -5.21
CA ASP A 6 3.91 -21.91 -5.96
C ASP A 6 2.87 -23.04 -6.06
N THR A 7 2.98 -23.82 -7.12
CA THR A 7 2.28 -25.09 -7.32
C THR A 7 2.50 -26.13 -6.21
N ARG A 8 3.59 -26.02 -5.44
CA ARG A 8 3.92 -26.89 -4.30
C ARG A 8 3.10 -26.62 -3.03
N TYR A 9 2.40 -25.49 -2.94
CA TYR A 9 1.57 -25.15 -1.79
C TYR A 9 0.17 -25.77 -1.86
N ASN A 10 -0.37 -26.14 -0.70
CA ASN A 10 -1.71 -26.70 -0.57
C ASN A 10 -2.76 -25.80 -1.25
N SER A 11 -3.66 -26.45 -2.01
CA SER A 11 -4.81 -25.78 -2.58
C SER A 11 -5.81 -25.49 -1.47
N LEU A 12 -6.13 -24.21 -1.26
CA LEU A 12 -7.22 -23.75 -0.39
C LEU A 12 -8.60 -23.95 -1.04
N GLY A 13 -8.65 -24.43 -2.28
CA GLY A 13 -9.87 -24.65 -3.05
C GLY A 13 -9.90 -23.88 -4.37
N LYS A 14 -10.90 -24.17 -5.20
CA LYS A 14 -11.13 -23.47 -6.48
C LYS A 14 -12.04 -22.26 -6.23
N LEU A 15 -11.64 -21.09 -6.72
CA LEU A 15 -12.54 -19.94 -6.77
C LEU A 15 -13.51 -20.14 -7.94
N LYS A 16 -14.78 -19.79 -7.76
CA LYS A 16 -15.75 -19.80 -8.86
C LYS A 16 -15.40 -18.68 -9.84
N ARG A 17 -15.71 -18.89 -11.12
CA ARG A 17 -15.59 -17.83 -12.15
C ARG A 17 -16.40 -16.60 -11.70
N ASN A 18 -15.87 -15.41 -11.95
CA ASN A 18 -16.44 -14.11 -11.56
C ASN A 18 -16.51 -13.86 -10.04
N THR A 19 -15.72 -14.58 -9.23
CA THR A 19 -15.55 -14.22 -7.82
C THR A 19 -14.77 -12.91 -7.73
N SER A 20 -15.37 -11.88 -7.14
CA SER A 20 -14.68 -10.63 -6.84
C SER A 20 -13.63 -10.85 -5.76
N VAL A 21 -12.42 -10.38 -6.03
CA VAL A 21 -11.27 -10.49 -5.13
C VAL A 21 -10.56 -9.14 -5.04
N LYS A 22 -9.93 -8.87 -3.90
CA LYS A 22 -9.06 -7.73 -3.73
C LYS A 22 -7.61 -8.19 -3.85
N VAL A 23 -6.89 -7.69 -4.86
CA VAL A 23 -5.46 -7.95 -4.98
C VAL A 23 -4.73 -7.05 -3.99
N ILE A 24 -3.96 -7.67 -3.08
CA ILE A 24 -3.23 -6.99 -2.00
C ILE A 24 -1.71 -7.09 -2.15
N GLY A 25 -1.24 -7.89 -3.11
CA GLY A 25 0.17 -8.04 -3.40
C GLY A 25 0.40 -8.81 -4.70
N SER A 26 1.61 -8.75 -5.22
CA SER A 26 2.03 -9.51 -6.41
C SER A 26 3.45 -9.99 -6.27
N PHE A 27 3.70 -11.25 -6.64
CA PHE A 27 5.03 -11.85 -6.60
C PHE A 27 5.17 -12.91 -7.69
N GLY A 28 6.19 -12.79 -8.55
CA GLY A 28 6.56 -13.85 -9.51
C GLY A 28 5.42 -14.39 -10.38
N GLY A 29 4.53 -13.52 -10.87
CA GLY A 29 3.37 -13.93 -11.69
C GLY A 29 2.14 -14.41 -10.89
N TRP A 30 2.18 -14.32 -9.56
CA TRP A 30 1.05 -14.56 -8.66
C TRP A 30 0.53 -13.26 -8.07
N TYR A 31 -0.77 -13.23 -7.80
CA TYR A 31 -1.41 -12.24 -6.95
C TYR A 31 -1.75 -12.84 -5.60
N GLN A 32 -1.36 -12.13 -4.55
CA GLN A 32 -1.96 -12.30 -3.23
C GLN A 32 -3.31 -11.60 -3.25
N ILE A 33 -4.36 -12.36 -2.96
CA ILE A 33 -5.73 -11.92 -3.00
C ILE A 33 -6.41 -12.13 -1.65
N GLU A 34 -7.28 -11.20 -1.31
CA GLU A 34 -8.29 -11.33 -0.27
C GLU A 34 -9.64 -11.58 -0.95
N VAL A 35 -10.40 -12.54 -0.43
CA VAL A 35 -11.76 -12.87 -0.86
C VAL A 35 -12.71 -12.38 0.22
N PRO A 36 -13.28 -11.16 0.11
CA PRO A 36 -14.02 -10.54 1.21
C PRO A 36 -15.22 -11.38 1.66
N SER A 37 -15.91 -12.02 0.70
CA SER A 37 -17.08 -12.87 0.98
C SER A 37 -16.77 -14.09 1.84
N ALA A 38 -15.53 -14.59 1.79
CA ALA A 38 -15.09 -15.74 2.56
C ALA A 38 -14.17 -15.36 3.73
N LYS A 39 -13.76 -14.08 3.83
CA LYS A 39 -12.71 -13.60 4.75
C LYS A 39 -11.42 -14.45 4.66
N LEU A 40 -11.10 -14.91 3.45
CA LEU A 40 -9.92 -15.73 3.18
C LEU A 40 -8.87 -14.94 2.42
N THR A 41 -7.61 -15.17 2.74
CA THR A 41 -6.46 -14.68 1.98
C THR A 41 -5.70 -15.85 1.37
N GLY A 42 -5.13 -15.64 0.19
CA GLY A 42 -4.31 -16.65 -0.47
C GLY A 42 -3.74 -16.14 -1.79
N TYR A 43 -3.16 -17.07 -2.56
CA TYR A 43 -2.48 -16.74 -3.80
C TYR A 43 -3.21 -17.35 -5.01
N THR A 44 -3.23 -16.60 -6.10
CA THR A 44 -3.75 -17.05 -7.40
C THR A 44 -2.83 -16.58 -8.52
N LEU A 45 -2.80 -17.29 -9.65
CA LEU A 45 -2.01 -16.88 -10.81
C LEU A 45 -2.61 -15.60 -11.41
N ALA A 46 -1.75 -14.63 -11.75
CA ALA A 46 -2.17 -13.34 -12.30
C ALA A 46 -3.00 -13.51 -13.58
N LYS A 47 -2.67 -14.50 -14.43
CA LYS A 47 -3.40 -14.80 -15.67
C LYS A 47 -4.88 -15.19 -15.49
N TYR A 48 -5.31 -15.53 -14.27
CA TYR A 48 -6.70 -15.87 -13.96
C TYR A 48 -7.46 -14.75 -13.26
N VAL A 49 -6.84 -13.59 -13.08
CA VAL A 49 -7.46 -12.42 -12.46
C VAL A 49 -7.55 -11.32 -13.50
N THR A 50 -8.78 -10.96 -13.86
CA THR A 50 -9.03 -9.73 -14.61
C THR A 50 -9.12 -8.60 -13.60
N LEU A 51 -8.16 -7.67 -13.65
CA LEU A 51 -8.22 -6.45 -12.86
C LEU A 51 -9.28 -5.53 -13.47
N THR A 52 -10.47 -5.49 -12.87
CA THR A 52 -11.59 -4.67 -13.34
C THR A 52 -11.60 -3.28 -12.70
N SER A 53 -10.96 -3.13 -11.54
CA SER A 53 -10.72 -1.85 -10.88
C SER A 53 -9.35 -1.85 -10.24
N THR A 54 -8.42 -1.06 -10.77
CA THR A 54 -7.32 -0.58 -9.94
C THR A 54 -7.96 0.31 -8.89
N VAL A 55 -7.81 -0.02 -7.60
CA VAL A 55 -8.24 0.89 -6.55
C VAL A 55 -7.36 2.13 -6.70
N LYS A 56 -7.86 3.14 -7.42
CA LYS A 56 -7.20 4.43 -7.51
C LYS A 56 -7.32 4.99 -6.11
N THR A 57 -6.25 4.86 -5.34
CA THR A 57 -6.19 5.54 -4.04
C THR A 57 -6.36 7.02 -4.37
N ASP A 58 -7.37 7.66 -3.80
CA ASP A 58 -7.51 9.10 -3.94
C ASP A 58 -6.27 9.72 -3.33
N THR A 59 -5.38 10.18 -4.20
CA THR A 59 -4.16 10.85 -3.81
C THR A 59 -4.32 12.33 -4.03
N THR A 60 -3.80 13.12 -3.11
CA THR A 60 -3.63 14.55 -3.33
C THR A 60 -2.15 14.93 -3.26
N THR A 61 -1.84 16.15 -3.68
CA THR A 61 -0.48 16.69 -3.62
C THR A 61 -0.26 17.41 -2.30
N GLY A 62 0.86 17.11 -1.64
CA GLY A 62 1.32 17.82 -0.46
C GLY A 62 2.61 18.59 -0.75
N VAL A 63 2.74 19.80 -0.20
CA VAL A 63 3.99 20.57 -0.23
C VAL A 63 4.57 20.65 1.18
N VAL A 64 5.82 20.23 1.34
CA VAL A 64 6.52 20.27 2.62
C VAL A 64 6.81 21.72 3.02
N THR A 65 6.38 22.14 4.21
CA THR A 65 6.47 23.53 4.69
C THR A 65 7.78 23.85 5.43
N GLY A 66 8.57 22.83 5.80
CA GLY A 66 9.85 22.92 6.50
C GLY A 66 10.78 21.74 6.21
N THR A 67 11.67 21.37 7.13
CA THR A 67 12.43 20.11 7.04
C THR A 67 11.60 18.98 7.65
N LEU A 68 11.32 17.93 6.89
CA LEU A 68 10.37 16.88 7.30
C LEU A 68 10.94 15.48 7.11
N ASN A 69 10.96 14.69 8.18
CA ASN A 69 11.38 13.30 8.11
C ASN A 69 10.27 12.40 7.56
N LEU A 70 10.64 11.55 6.60
CA LEU A 70 9.85 10.41 6.17
C LEU A 70 10.25 9.19 7.01
N ARG A 71 9.27 8.54 7.63
CA ARG A 71 9.48 7.47 8.60
C ARG A 71 8.83 6.17 8.15
N ALA A 72 9.37 5.04 8.62
CA ALA A 72 8.83 3.71 8.31
C ALA A 72 7.46 3.46 8.94
N GLN A 73 7.16 4.12 10.07
CA GLN A 73 5.89 4.00 10.80
C GLN A 73 5.36 5.39 11.17
N ALA A 74 4.03 5.52 11.29
CA ALA A 74 3.32 6.70 11.77
C ALA A 74 3.53 6.94 13.28
N SER A 75 4.79 7.17 13.68
CA SER A 75 5.20 7.36 15.06
C SER A 75 6.45 8.23 15.15
N SER A 76 6.53 9.03 16.22
CA SER A 76 7.71 9.82 16.59
C SER A 76 8.67 9.06 17.51
N SER A 77 8.32 7.83 17.93
CA SER A 77 9.17 6.99 18.78
C SER A 77 10.50 6.63 18.10
N SER A 78 11.50 6.32 18.91
CA SER A 78 12.81 5.84 18.44
C SER A 78 12.74 4.53 17.66
N SER A 79 11.67 3.74 17.85
CA SER A 79 11.41 2.53 17.06
C SER A 79 11.04 2.82 15.60
N SER A 80 10.53 4.01 15.29
CA SER A 80 10.20 4.40 13.92
C SER A 80 11.42 4.94 13.19
N LYS A 81 12.04 4.08 12.39
CA LYS A 81 13.21 4.41 11.57
C LYS A 81 12.91 5.57 10.61
N ILE A 82 13.81 6.55 10.56
CA ILE A 82 13.81 7.59 9.52
C ILE A 82 14.34 6.96 8.23
N LEU A 83 13.54 7.02 7.17
CA LEU A 83 13.90 6.54 5.84
C LEU A 83 14.74 7.59 5.12
N LEU A 84 14.29 8.84 5.15
CA LEU A 84 14.97 10.01 4.57
C LEU A 84 14.40 11.30 5.17
N THR A 85 15.01 12.44 4.80
CA THR A 85 14.55 13.78 5.16
C THR A 85 14.21 14.55 3.90
N MET A 86 13.02 15.16 3.88
CA MET A 86 12.50 15.96 2.78
C MET A 86 12.74 17.46 3.07
N PRO A 87 13.38 18.20 2.14
CA PRO A 87 13.56 19.65 2.30
C PRO A 87 12.27 20.43 2.08
N LYS A 88 12.21 21.66 2.60
CA LYS A 88 11.10 22.60 2.37
C LYS A 88 10.85 22.81 0.88
N GLY A 89 9.59 22.85 0.48
CA GLY A 89 9.17 22.98 -0.91
C GLY A 89 9.11 21.65 -1.66
N SER A 90 9.54 20.54 -1.05
CA SER A 90 9.37 19.21 -1.63
C SER A 90 7.89 18.92 -1.88
N VAL A 91 7.61 18.31 -3.02
CA VAL A 91 6.27 17.85 -3.40
C VAL A 91 6.17 16.36 -3.14
N VAL A 92 5.10 15.94 -2.49
CA VAL A 92 4.81 14.54 -2.17
C VAL A 92 3.43 14.14 -2.67
N THR A 93 3.25 12.86 -2.97
CA THR A 93 1.92 12.27 -3.16
C THR A 93 1.40 11.82 -1.82
N VAL A 94 0.25 12.33 -1.38
CA VAL A 94 -0.40 11.96 -0.11
C VAL A 94 -1.50 10.94 -0.39
N TYR A 95 -1.40 9.77 0.24
CA TYR A 95 -2.39 8.69 0.11
C TYR A 95 -3.48 8.74 1.17
N SER A 96 -3.13 9.16 2.39
CA SER A 96 -4.07 9.26 3.50
C SER A 96 -3.50 10.11 4.63
N THR A 97 -4.40 10.66 5.46
CA THR A 97 -4.06 11.38 6.68
C THR A 97 -4.85 10.77 7.83
N VAL A 98 -4.16 10.27 8.85
CA VAL A 98 -4.77 9.61 10.02
C VAL A 98 -3.99 10.03 11.27
N ASN A 99 -4.70 10.52 12.30
CA ASN A 99 -4.12 10.89 13.59
C ASN A 99 -2.89 11.81 13.50
N GLY A 100 -2.92 12.80 12.60
CA GLY A 100 -1.83 13.75 12.41
C GLY A 100 -0.63 13.21 11.61
N TRP A 101 -0.74 12.01 11.03
CA TRP A 101 0.27 11.44 10.14
C TRP A 101 -0.28 11.29 8.72
N CYS A 102 0.55 11.63 7.74
CA CYS A 102 0.28 11.39 6.33
C CYS A 102 1.07 10.17 5.85
N SER A 103 0.41 9.23 5.18
CA SER A 103 1.07 8.24 4.34
C SER A 103 1.39 8.88 3.00
N VAL A 104 2.66 8.91 2.61
CA VAL A 104 3.11 9.63 1.41
C VAL A 104 4.10 8.82 0.58
N ASP A 105 4.21 9.19 -0.70
CA ASP A 105 5.33 8.85 -1.58
C ASP A 105 6.15 10.11 -1.85
N TYR A 106 7.46 10.03 -1.61
CA TYR A 106 8.43 11.02 -2.04
C TYR A 106 9.50 10.34 -2.89
N GLN A 107 9.54 10.68 -4.17
CA GLN A 107 10.53 10.19 -5.13
C GLN A 107 10.62 8.64 -5.18
N GLY A 108 9.48 7.95 -5.05
CA GLY A 108 9.39 6.49 -5.04
C GLY A 108 9.59 5.85 -3.65
N THR A 109 9.92 6.64 -2.63
CA THR A 109 10.03 6.15 -1.25
C THR A 109 8.72 6.38 -0.52
N LYS A 110 8.07 5.28 -0.11
CA LYS A 110 6.83 5.32 0.67
C LYS A 110 7.10 5.30 2.16
N GLY A 111 6.38 6.13 2.91
CA GLY A 111 6.47 6.18 4.35
C GLY A 111 5.45 7.12 4.97
N TYR A 112 5.70 7.48 6.23
CA TYR A 112 4.82 8.33 7.02
C TYR A 112 5.55 9.61 7.44
N CYS A 113 4.87 10.74 7.36
CA CYS A 113 5.38 12.02 7.85
C CYS A 113 4.29 12.77 8.63
N SER A 114 4.69 13.74 9.44
CA SER A 114 3.73 14.52 10.22
C SER A 114 2.93 15.46 9.31
N ALA A 115 1.60 15.40 9.42
CA ALA A 115 0.67 16.22 8.65
C ALA A 115 0.84 17.72 8.94
N ALA A 116 1.34 18.08 10.12
CA ALA A 116 1.58 19.47 10.52
C ALA A 116 2.63 20.18 9.63
N TYR A 117 3.46 19.42 8.91
CA TYR A 117 4.51 19.94 8.03
C TYR A 117 4.17 19.78 6.54
N LEU A 118 2.91 19.47 6.22
CA LEU A 118 2.41 19.41 4.85
C LEU A 118 1.30 20.42 4.64
N ARG A 119 1.44 21.23 3.58
CA ARG A 119 0.31 21.96 3.00
C ARG A 119 -0.31 21.07 1.94
N ILE A 120 -1.48 20.52 2.25
CA ILE A 120 -2.25 19.65 1.38
C ILE A 120 -3.16 20.51 0.49
N GLY A 121 -3.15 20.22 -0.81
CA GLY A 121 -4.00 20.88 -1.81
C GLY A 121 -5.29 20.13 -2.11
#